data_AF-A0A1F5FWW2-F1
#
_entry.id   AF-A0A1F5FWW2-F1
#
_cell.length_a   1.000
_cell.length_b   1.000
_cell.length_c   1.000
_cell.angle_alpha   90.00
_cell.angle_beta   90.00
_cell.angle_gamma   90.00
#
_symmetry.space_group_name_H-M   'P 1'
#
loop_
_entity.id
_entity.type
_entity.pdbx_description
1 polymer ?
#
loop_
_entity_poly.entity_id
_entity_poly.type
_entity_poly.pdbx_seq_one_letter_code
_entity_poly.pdbx_strand_id
1 'polypeptide(L)'
;MFEETNSHQIVFKKIDGGVGKEYGVSKVESFGKGMESVKWFVEINMGMKKIRMLLRDFEVSYTGRAVELVKEYMEKYRAFKSIGLPVPETIRVSEDGKKILMSDVTNSGENFIIDTLHNKERVREITNLKDVSDQVSSISKRALEAGYVIRDSGYCVVVNKKSGVAQVMLLDLGDGVDSKVKVSKYLENAEQSEVKMDEDEWMQHKAKNECSAFLYFLGWHRN
;
A
#
# COMPACT_ATOMS: atom_id res chain seq x y z
N MET A 1 19.92 -8.75 -11.41
CA MET A 1 20.97 -9.10 -10.44
C MET A 1 21.30 -7.78 -9.75
N PHE A 2 20.76 -7.54 -8.56
CA PHE A 2 21.01 -6.30 -7.80
C PHE A 2 21.97 -6.67 -6.67
N GLU A 3 23.09 -5.97 -6.61
CA GLU A 3 24.20 -6.20 -5.68
C GLU A 3 23.74 -6.09 -4.22
N GLU A 4 24.26 -6.97 -3.37
CA GLU A 4 24.29 -6.77 -1.92
C GLU A 4 24.98 -5.44 -1.64
N THR A 5 24.21 -4.42 -1.29
CA THR A 5 24.77 -3.15 -0.85
C THR A 5 25.07 -3.23 0.63
N ASN A 6 26.30 -2.82 0.99
CA ASN A 6 26.83 -2.71 2.34
C ASN A 6 25.81 -2.14 3.35
N SER A 7 25.93 -2.51 4.62
CA SER A 7 25.12 -1.99 5.73
C SER A 7 25.07 -0.46 5.73
N HIS A 8 23.92 0.12 5.38
CA HIS A 8 23.67 1.56 5.52
C HIS A 8 22.96 1.82 6.85
N GLN A 9 23.43 2.79 7.64
CA GLN A 9 22.66 3.31 8.76
C GLN A 9 21.56 4.22 8.20
N ILE A 10 20.30 3.94 8.52
CA ILE A 10 19.17 4.80 8.16
C ILE A 10 18.46 5.23 9.44
N VAL A 11 18.36 6.53 9.65
CA VAL A 11 17.71 7.10 10.83
C VAL A 11 16.21 7.30 10.56
N PHE A 12 15.36 6.71 11.39
CA PHE A 12 13.90 6.83 11.28
C PHE A 12 13.31 7.54 12.49
N LYS A 13 12.45 8.53 12.24
CA LYS A 13 11.72 9.24 13.29
C LYS A 13 10.36 8.58 13.54
N LYS A 14 9.93 8.54 14.80
CA LYS A 14 8.57 8.09 15.15
C LYS A 14 7.59 9.21 14.79
N ILE A 15 6.44 8.84 14.23
CA ILE A 15 5.46 9.78 13.67
C ILE A 15 4.76 10.63 14.76
N ASP A 16 4.79 10.18 16.02
CA ASP A 16 4.08 10.81 17.14
C ASP A 16 4.90 11.88 17.90
N GLY A 17 5.88 12.53 17.25
CA GLY A 17 6.69 13.59 17.90
C GLY A 17 7.69 13.10 18.96
N GLY A 18 7.92 11.78 19.06
CA GLY A 18 8.95 11.21 19.92
C GLY A 18 10.37 11.39 19.35
N VAL A 19 11.37 11.38 20.23
CA VAL A 19 12.80 11.43 19.88
C VAL A 19 13.12 10.40 18.79
N GLY A 20 13.79 10.85 17.72
CA GLY A 20 14.24 9.99 16.63
C GLY A 20 15.10 8.84 17.17
N LYS A 21 14.87 7.63 16.68
CA LYS A 21 15.70 6.47 17.02
C LYS A 21 16.48 6.06 15.79
N GLU A 22 17.80 6.02 15.91
CA GLU A 22 18.64 5.44 14.88
C GLU A 22 18.45 3.93 14.84
N TYR A 23 18.32 3.38 13.64
CA TYR A 23 18.17 1.95 13.43
C TYR A 23 19.25 1.49 12.44
N GLY A 24 20.12 0.59 12.90
CA GLY A 24 21.08 -0.06 12.00
C GLY A 24 20.36 -1.07 11.11
N VAL A 25 20.42 -0.87 9.78
CA VAL A 25 19.91 -1.81 8.78
C VAL A 25 21.04 -2.78 8.38
N SER A 26 20.85 -4.07 8.67
CA SER A 26 21.92 -5.07 8.49
C SER A 26 21.76 -6.00 7.28
N LYS A 27 20.55 -6.12 6.72
CA LYS A 27 20.28 -6.97 5.57
C LYS A 27 19.22 -6.33 4.70
N VAL A 28 19.42 -6.36 3.38
CA VAL A 28 18.56 -5.73 2.38
C VAL A 28 18.23 -6.78 1.31
N GLU A 29 16.96 -7.18 1.22
CA GLU A 29 16.45 -8.11 0.19
C GLU A 29 15.45 -7.35 -0.69
N SER A 30 15.65 -7.36 -2.01
CA SER A 30 14.73 -6.67 -2.92
C SER A 30 13.37 -7.36 -2.91
N PHE A 31 12.32 -6.61 -2.60
CA PHE A 31 10.95 -7.13 -2.56
C PHE A 31 10.14 -6.76 -3.81
N GLY A 32 10.37 -5.57 -4.37
CA GLY A 32 9.70 -5.15 -5.60
C GLY A 32 9.99 -3.71 -5.99
N LYS A 33 9.68 -3.34 -7.24
CA LYS A 33 9.82 -1.98 -7.74
C LYS A 33 8.45 -1.49 -8.21
N GLY A 34 7.98 -0.38 -7.63
CA GLY A 34 6.86 0.39 -8.15
C GLY A 34 7.32 1.49 -9.09
N MET A 35 6.36 2.23 -9.66
CA MET A 35 6.64 3.36 -10.55
C MET A 35 7.46 4.45 -9.85
N GLU A 36 7.15 4.74 -8.58
CA GLU A 36 7.73 5.87 -7.83
C GLU A 36 8.56 5.43 -6.62
N SER A 37 8.78 4.13 -6.42
CA SER A 37 9.53 3.67 -5.24
C SER A 37 10.09 2.27 -5.42
N VAL A 38 11.16 1.96 -4.68
CA VAL A 38 11.68 0.60 -4.53
C VAL A 38 11.34 0.10 -3.14
N LYS A 39 10.95 -1.17 -3.05
CA LYS A 39 10.57 -1.85 -1.81
C LYS A 39 11.62 -2.90 -1.46
N TRP A 40 12.08 -2.89 -0.22
CA TRP A 40 13.11 -3.78 0.31
C TRP A 40 12.66 -4.38 1.63
N PHE A 41 12.96 -5.65 1.89
CA PHE A 41 12.97 -6.12 3.27
C PHE A 41 14.26 -5.69 3.94
N VAL A 42 14.11 -5.14 5.14
CA VAL A 42 15.22 -4.69 5.97
C VAL A 42 15.15 -5.35 7.34
N GLU A 43 16.29 -5.75 7.87
CA GLU A 43 16.41 -6.15 9.28
C GLU A 43 16.84 -4.98 10.14
N ILE A 44 16.04 -4.68 11.15
CA ILE A 44 16.31 -3.65 12.14
C ILE A 44 16.78 -4.28 13.44
N ASN A 45 17.95 -3.85 13.90
CA ASN A 45 18.51 -4.26 15.17
C ASN A 45 17.95 -3.38 16.31
N MET A 46 17.28 -4.00 17.28
CA MET A 46 16.75 -3.40 18.51
C MET A 46 17.41 -4.06 19.73
N GLY A 47 18.70 -3.81 19.92
CA GLY A 47 19.50 -4.51 20.93
C GLY A 47 19.66 -5.99 20.56
N MET A 48 19.18 -6.90 21.42
CA MET A 48 19.23 -8.35 21.17
C MET A 48 18.17 -8.86 20.18
N LYS A 49 17.17 -8.02 19.83
CA LYS A 49 16.09 -8.41 18.91
C LYS A 49 16.39 -7.90 17.50
N LYS A 50 16.19 -8.75 16.51
CA LYS A 50 16.13 -8.37 15.10
C LYS A 50 14.69 -8.42 14.63
N ILE A 51 14.24 -7.37 13.97
CA ILE A 51 12.88 -7.27 13.44
C ILE A 51 12.97 -7.06 11.93
N ARG A 52 12.32 -7.92 11.16
CA ARG A 52 12.16 -7.74 9.72
C ARG A 52 11.06 -6.72 9.46
N MET A 53 11.35 -5.76 8.60
CA MET A 53 10.45 -4.68 8.21
C MET A 53 10.53 -4.48 6.69
N LEU A 54 9.55 -3.77 6.14
CA LEU A 54 9.55 -3.37 4.74
C LEU A 54 9.94 -1.88 4.65
N LEU A 55 10.99 -1.59 3.90
CA LEU A 55 11.43 -0.24 3.55
C LEU A 55 10.93 0.09 2.15
N ARG A 56 10.25 1.22 2.01
CA ARG A 56 9.85 1.82 0.75
C ARG A 56 10.63 3.11 0.55
N ASP A 57 11.46 3.12 -0.49
CA ASP A 57 12.35 4.24 -0.82
C ASP A 57 11.83 4.98 -2.05
N PHE A 58 11.49 6.25 -1.88
CA PHE A 58 10.98 7.14 -2.93
C PHE A 58 12.06 8.00 -3.55
N GLU A 59 13.29 7.99 -3.02
CA GLU A 59 14.42 8.76 -3.56
C GLU A 59 14.85 8.26 -4.95
N VAL A 60 14.50 7.01 -5.26
CA VAL A 60 14.71 6.40 -6.58
C VAL A 60 13.71 6.92 -7.63
N SER A 61 12.73 7.74 -7.24
CA SER A 61 11.81 8.37 -8.20
C SER A 61 12.48 9.55 -8.92
N TYR A 62 12.43 9.54 -10.26
CA TYR A 62 12.96 10.63 -11.11
C TYR A 62 12.11 11.92 -11.07
N THR A 63 11.10 11.98 -10.20
CA THR A 63 10.11 13.06 -10.19
C THR A 63 10.55 14.27 -9.37
N GLY A 64 11.55 14.11 -8.49
CA GLY A 64 11.91 15.15 -7.51
C GLY A 64 10.84 15.38 -6.43
N ARG A 65 9.78 14.56 -6.40
CA ARG A 65 8.61 14.71 -5.51
C ARG A 65 8.61 13.75 -4.32
N ALA A 66 9.72 13.08 -4.02
CA ALA A 66 9.81 12.04 -2.99
C ALA A 66 9.19 12.45 -1.64
N VAL A 67 9.48 13.66 -1.16
CA VAL A 67 8.93 14.17 0.12
C VAL A 67 7.41 14.38 0.06
N GLU A 68 6.90 14.87 -1.07
CA GLU A 68 5.47 15.08 -1.30
C GLU A 68 4.73 13.75 -1.35
N LEU A 69 5.28 12.77 -2.08
CA LEU A 69 4.72 11.42 -2.18
C LEU A 69 4.65 10.73 -0.81
N VAL A 70 5.68 10.89 0.02
CA VAL A 70 5.65 10.37 1.40
C VAL A 70 4.58 11.07 2.24
N LYS A 71 4.41 12.39 2.12
CA LYS A 71 3.35 13.12 2.82
C LYS A 71 1.96 12.62 2.41
N GLU A 72 1.69 12.52 1.11
CA GLU A 72 0.42 12.01 0.59
C GLU A 72 0.14 10.58 1.08
N TYR A 73 1.15 9.71 1.03
CA TYR A 73 1.06 8.35 1.54
C TYR A 73 0.68 8.34 3.03
N MET A 74 1.33 9.19 3.83
CA MET A 74 1.09 9.26 5.27
C MET A 74 -0.29 9.83 5.63
N GLU A 75 -0.80 10.79 4.87
CA GLU A 75 -2.16 11.31 5.03
C GLU A 75 -3.19 10.21 4.82
N LYS A 76 -3.08 9.47 3.70
CA LYS A 76 -3.96 8.35 3.40
C LYS A 76 -3.83 7.23 4.41
N TYR A 77 -2.60 6.90 4.85
CA TYR A 77 -2.37 5.92 5.92
C TYR A 77 -3.11 6.29 7.20
N ARG A 78 -3.00 7.54 7.66
CA ARG A 78 -3.66 8.00 8.88
C ARG A 78 -5.19 7.96 8.75
N ALA A 79 -5.72 8.42 7.62
CA ALA A 79 -7.15 8.36 7.34
C ALA A 79 -7.68 6.93 7.32
N PHE A 80 -6.96 6.02 6.67
CA PHE A 80 -7.36 4.61 6.59
C PHE A 80 -7.24 3.89 7.92
N LYS A 81 -6.19 4.19 8.69
CA LYS A 81 -6.02 3.64 10.04
C LYS A 81 -7.11 4.12 10.99
N SER A 82 -7.48 5.41 10.95
CA SER A 82 -8.50 5.97 11.85
C SER A 82 -9.89 5.40 11.61
N ILE A 83 -10.21 5.09 10.35
CA ILE A 83 -11.48 4.44 10.01
C ILE A 83 -11.41 2.90 10.09
N GLY A 84 -10.26 2.31 10.43
CA GLY A 84 -10.09 0.87 10.64
C GLY A 84 -9.98 0.02 9.36
N LEU A 85 -9.38 0.57 8.29
CA LEU A 85 -8.99 -0.20 7.09
C LEU A 85 -7.66 -0.95 7.29
N PRO A 86 -7.45 -2.07 6.58
CA PRO A 86 -6.30 -2.96 6.81
C PRO A 86 -5.03 -2.41 6.16
N VAL A 87 -4.40 -1.45 6.84
CA VAL A 87 -3.07 -0.92 6.50
C VAL A 87 -2.00 -1.55 7.40
N PRO A 88 -0.69 -1.47 7.05
CA PRO A 88 0.38 -1.94 7.92
C PRO A 88 0.28 -1.37 9.35
N GLU A 89 0.43 -2.24 10.35
CA GLU A 89 0.23 -1.87 11.76
C GLU A 89 1.12 -0.69 12.18
N THR A 90 2.38 -0.71 11.77
CA THR A 90 3.33 0.35 12.07
C THR A 90 3.91 0.93 10.79
N ILE A 91 4.00 2.25 10.75
CA ILE A 91 4.71 3.02 9.73
C ILE A 91 5.58 4.09 10.41
N ARG A 92 6.77 4.32 9.87
CA ARG A 92 7.73 5.37 10.26
C ARG A 92 8.27 6.04 9.02
N VAL A 93 8.68 7.30 9.17
CA VAL A 93 9.25 8.10 8.09
C VAL A 93 10.70 8.43 8.42
N SER A 94 11.59 8.37 7.42
CA SER A 94 12.98 8.80 7.57
C SER A 94 13.08 10.29 7.85
N GLU A 95 14.21 10.74 8.41
CA GLU A 95 14.36 12.16 8.76
C GLU A 95 14.30 13.11 7.56
N ASP A 96 14.81 12.66 6.41
CA ASP A 96 14.76 13.39 5.15
C ASP A 96 13.35 13.40 4.50
N GLY A 97 12.40 12.66 5.06
CA GLY A 97 11.04 12.55 4.55
C GLY A 97 10.91 11.77 3.25
N LYS A 98 11.92 11.02 2.81
CA LYS A 98 11.93 10.33 1.49
C LYS A 98 11.71 8.82 1.56
N LYS A 99 11.72 8.23 2.75
CA LYS A 99 11.64 6.78 2.95
C LYS A 99 10.57 6.46 3.99
N ILE A 100 9.87 5.36 3.77
CA ILE A 100 8.84 4.84 4.66
C ILE A 100 9.25 3.45 5.11
N LEU A 101 9.25 3.22 6.42
CA LEU A 101 9.50 1.93 7.02
C LEU A 101 8.19 1.39 7.62
N MET A 102 7.80 0.17 7.28
CA MET A 102 6.53 -0.43 7.68
C MET A 102 6.67 -1.88 8.15
N SER A 103 5.68 -2.36 8.91
CA SER A 103 5.65 -3.76 9.39
C SER A 103 5.77 -4.77 8.24
N ASP A 104 6.52 -5.86 8.45
CA ASP A 104 6.57 -6.99 7.51
C ASP A 104 5.25 -7.78 7.55
N VAL A 105 4.43 -7.61 6.51
CA VAL A 105 3.14 -8.33 6.37
C VAL A 105 3.30 -9.77 5.87
N THR A 106 4.51 -10.16 5.45
CA THR A 106 4.82 -11.55 5.08
C THR A 106 5.06 -12.45 6.29
N ASN A 107 5.10 -11.87 7.50
CA ASN A 107 5.41 -12.56 8.75
C ASN A 107 6.68 -13.41 8.63
N SER A 108 7.82 -12.77 8.31
CA SER A 108 9.09 -13.47 8.10
C SER A 108 9.04 -14.55 7.01
N GLY A 109 8.20 -14.34 5.99
CA GLY A 109 8.06 -15.24 4.85
C GLY A 109 7.07 -16.39 5.06
N GLU A 110 6.31 -16.44 6.15
CA GLU A 110 5.20 -17.40 6.31
C GLU A 110 4.04 -17.13 5.35
N ASN A 111 3.87 -15.87 4.94
CA ASN A 111 2.88 -15.44 3.98
C ASN A 111 3.54 -15.02 2.66
N PHE A 112 2.76 -14.99 1.59
CA PHE A 112 3.11 -14.35 0.32
C PHE A 112 2.03 -13.32 -0.05
N ILE A 113 2.39 -12.38 -0.92
CA ILE A 113 1.49 -11.30 -1.34
C ILE A 113 1.09 -11.53 -2.79
N ILE A 114 -0.20 -11.44 -3.06
CA ILE A 114 -0.76 -11.39 -4.40
C ILE A 114 -1.28 -9.97 -4.64
N ASP A 115 -0.93 -9.37 -5.77
CA ASP A 115 -1.48 -8.10 -6.23
C ASP A 115 -1.61 -8.10 -7.76
N THR A 116 -2.08 -7.00 -8.35
CA THR A 116 -2.28 -6.90 -9.80
C THR A 116 -0.99 -6.90 -10.62
N LEU A 117 0.19 -7.03 -10.01
CA LEU A 117 1.50 -7.13 -10.65
C LEU A 117 2.27 -8.41 -10.26
N HIS A 118 2.05 -8.96 -9.07
CA HIS A 118 2.85 -10.03 -8.49
C HIS A 118 2.00 -11.27 -8.11
N ASN A 119 2.56 -12.47 -8.34
CA ASN A 119 2.01 -13.76 -7.92
C ASN A 119 0.57 -14.05 -8.40
N LYS A 120 0.19 -13.54 -9.58
CA LYS A 120 -1.17 -13.66 -10.13
C LYS A 120 -1.61 -15.12 -10.31
N GLU A 121 -0.68 -15.96 -10.70
CA GLU A 121 -0.86 -17.41 -10.90
C GLU A 121 -1.20 -18.16 -9.60
N ARG A 122 -0.98 -17.53 -8.45
CA ARG A 122 -1.16 -18.12 -7.12
C ARG A 122 -2.51 -17.79 -6.49
N VAL A 123 -3.39 -17.05 -7.18
CA VAL A 123 -4.77 -16.80 -6.73
C VAL A 123 -5.51 -18.10 -6.40
N ARG A 124 -5.24 -19.18 -7.15
CA ARG A 124 -5.80 -20.53 -6.92
C ARG A 124 -5.45 -21.16 -5.57
N GLU A 125 -4.45 -20.61 -4.86
CA GLU A 125 -4.05 -21.09 -3.53
C GLU A 125 -4.90 -20.49 -2.40
N ILE A 126 -5.78 -19.52 -2.70
CA ILE A 126 -6.66 -18.90 -1.72
C ILE A 126 -7.81 -19.86 -1.38
N THR A 127 -7.93 -20.24 -0.11
CA THR A 127 -8.96 -21.19 0.35
C THR A 127 -10.25 -20.51 0.82
N ASN A 128 -10.20 -19.23 1.17
CA ASN A 128 -11.33 -18.44 1.70
C ASN A 128 -11.72 -17.27 0.77
N LEU A 129 -11.76 -17.51 -0.55
CA LEU A 129 -11.95 -16.46 -1.55
C LEU A 129 -13.25 -15.64 -1.35
N LYS A 130 -14.32 -16.27 -0.86
CA LYS A 130 -15.57 -15.56 -0.52
C LYS A 130 -15.33 -14.49 0.55
N ASP A 131 -14.63 -14.82 1.63
CA ASP A 131 -14.34 -13.88 2.71
C ASP A 131 -13.43 -12.75 2.23
N VAL A 132 -12.49 -13.05 1.34
CA VAL A 132 -11.64 -12.04 0.68
C VAL A 132 -12.48 -11.09 -0.17
N SER A 133 -13.44 -11.61 -0.94
CA SER A 133 -14.35 -10.81 -1.76
C SER A 133 -15.25 -9.89 -0.92
N ASP A 134 -15.78 -10.42 0.19
CA ASP A 134 -16.57 -9.67 1.15
C ASP A 134 -15.72 -8.56 1.81
N GLN A 135 -14.44 -8.84 2.13
CA GLN A 135 -13.48 -7.84 2.62
C GLN A 135 -13.22 -6.74 1.59
N VAL A 136 -12.91 -7.05 0.33
CA VAL A 136 -12.67 -6.05 -0.73
C VAL A 136 -13.86 -5.11 -0.87
N SER A 137 -15.08 -5.68 -0.92
CA SER A 137 -16.32 -4.90 -1.04
C SER A 137 -16.53 -3.97 0.16
N SER A 138 -16.31 -4.48 1.38
CA SER A 138 -16.43 -3.71 2.63
C SER A 138 -15.39 -2.59 2.72
N ILE A 139 -14.14 -2.88 2.35
CA ILE A 139 -13.04 -1.91 2.32
C ILE A 139 -13.33 -0.79 1.32
N SER A 140 -13.75 -1.15 0.10
CA SER A 140 -14.12 -0.19 -0.94
C SER A 140 -15.21 0.77 -0.47
N LYS A 141 -16.27 0.23 0.15
CA LYS A 141 -17.38 1.03 0.68
C LYS A 141 -16.92 2.00 1.77
N ARG A 142 -16.16 1.52 2.77
CA ARG A 142 -15.67 2.35 3.88
C ARG A 142 -14.68 3.42 3.43
N ALA A 143 -13.83 3.11 2.44
CA ALA A 143 -12.93 4.10 1.84
C ALA A 143 -13.73 5.20 1.11
N LEU A 144 -14.76 4.82 0.34
CA LEU A 144 -15.62 5.75 -0.37
C LEU A 144 -16.38 6.67 0.59
N GLU A 145 -16.94 6.13 1.68
CA GLU A 145 -17.58 6.91 2.75
C GLU A 145 -16.62 7.93 3.40
N ALA A 146 -15.32 7.63 3.41
CA ALA A 146 -14.27 8.54 3.87
C ALA A 146 -13.73 9.48 2.78
N GLY A 147 -14.29 9.47 1.57
CA GLY A 147 -13.88 10.32 0.46
C GLY A 147 -12.68 9.82 -0.32
N TYR A 148 -12.46 8.50 -0.37
CA TYR A 148 -11.35 7.88 -1.10
C TYR A 148 -11.82 6.79 -2.05
N VAL A 149 -11.15 6.69 -3.21
CA VAL A 149 -11.29 5.56 -4.12
C VAL A 149 -10.00 4.76 -4.10
N ILE A 150 -10.10 3.49 -3.72
CA ILE A 150 -8.98 2.55 -3.80
C ILE A 150 -9.01 1.94 -5.21
N ARG A 151 -7.93 2.14 -5.95
CA ARG A 151 -7.71 1.54 -7.27
C ARG A 151 -7.37 0.06 -7.12
N ASP A 152 -7.55 -0.72 -8.18
CA ASP A 152 -7.22 -2.14 -8.22
C ASP A 152 -5.79 -2.45 -7.69
N SER A 153 -4.83 -1.62 -8.06
CA SER A 153 -3.43 -1.61 -7.66
C SER A 153 -3.18 -1.22 -6.20
N GLY A 154 -4.15 -0.60 -5.53
CA GLY A 154 -4.08 -0.29 -4.09
C GLY A 154 -4.36 -1.50 -3.20
N TYR A 155 -5.05 -2.52 -3.74
CA TYR A 155 -5.35 -3.75 -3.03
C TYR A 155 -4.21 -4.77 -3.14
N CYS A 156 -4.00 -5.50 -2.06
CA CYS A 156 -3.15 -6.67 -2.00
C CYS A 156 -3.85 -7.77 -1.19
N VAL A 157 -3.54 -9.02 -1.49
CA VAL A 157 -3.97 -10.18 -0.70
C VAL A 157 -2.74 -10.80 -0.04
N VAL A 158 -2.74 -10.90 1.28
CA VAL A 158 -1.71 -11.61 2.05
C VAL A 158 -2.22 -13.01 2.32
N VAL A 159 -1.52 -14.02 1.80
CA VAL A 159 -1.93 -15.43 1.87
C VAL A 159 -0.94 -16.21 2.72
N ASN A 160 -1.45 -16.94 3.70
CA ASN A 160 -0.65 -17.86 4.50
C ASN A 160 -0.25 -19.10 3.68
N LYS A 161 1.06 -19.37 3.56
CA LYS A 161 1.58 -20.44 2.69
C LYS A 161 1.11 -21.85 3.09
N LYS A 162 0.80 -22.07 4.38
CA LYS A 162 0.42 -23.39 4.90
C LYS A 162 -1.08 -23.66 4.76
N SER A 163 -1.91 -22.68 5.08
CA SER A 163 -3.36 -22.84 5.15
C SER A 163 -4.11 -22.34 3.91
N GLY A 164 -3.47 -21.52 3.07
CA GLY A 164 -4.12 -20.82 1.97
C GLY A 164 -5.11 -19.74 2.43
N VAL A 165 -5.25 -19.52 3.75
CA VAL A 165 -6.12 -18.48 4.31
C VAL A 165 -5.52 -17.13 3.96
N ALA A 166 -6.37 -16.25 3.45
CA ALA A 166 -6.01 -14.98 2.89
C ALA A 166 -6.77 -13.82 3.54
N GLN A 167 -6.13 -12.66 3.57
CA GLN A 167 -6.70 -11.40 4.04
C GLN A 167 -6.31 -10.25 3.11
N VAL A 168 -7.19 -9.26 3.00
CA VAL A 168 -6.94 -8.07 2.18
C VAL A 168 -6.12 -7.06 2.98
N MET A 169 -5.11 -6.46 2.36
CA MET A 169 -4.28 -5.39 2.91
C MET A 169 -4.10 -4.27 1.88
N LEU A 170 -4.00 -3.03 2.35
CA LEU A 170 -3.74 -1.85 1.54
C LEU A 170 -2.28 -1.42 1.72
N LEU A 171 -1.42 -1.84 0.79
CA LEU A 171 0.03 -1.60 0.86
C LEU A 171 0.48 -0.45 -0.04
N ASP A 172 -0.27 -0.16 -1.11
CA ASP A 172 0.02 0.94 -2.02
C ASP A 172 -0.94 2.12 -1.88
N LEU A 173 -0.64 2.98 -0.91
CA LEU A 173 -1.41 4.19 -0.63
C LEU A 173 -0.93 5.41 -1.44
N GLY A 174 0.07 5.26 -2.32
CA GLY A 174 0.47 6.33 -3.23
C GLY A 174 -0.56 6.46 -4.36
N ASP A 175 -0.15 6.14 -5.58
CA ASP A 175 -1.01 6.15 -6.76
C ASP A 175 -2.14 5.12 -6.75
N GLY A 176 -2.13 4.16 -5.81
CA GLY A 176 -3.19 3.16 -5.65
C GLY A 176 -4.47 3.72 -4.99
N VAL A 177 -4.47 4.99 -4.57
CA VAL A 177 -5.61 5.62 -3.90
C VAL A 177 -5.81 7.05 -4.40
N ASP A 178 -7.01 7.34 -4.89
CA ASP A 178 -7.46 8.69 -5.22
C ASP A 178 -8.28 9.27 -4.06
N SER A 179 -8.09 10.56 -3.77
CA SER A 179 -8.88 11.30 -2.78
C SER A 179 -9.87 12.22 -3.46
N LYS A 180 -11.00 12.51 -2.80
CA LYS A 180 -12.03 13.45 -3.26
C LYS A 180 -11.42 14.78 -3.73
N VAL A 181 -10.49 15.35 -2.95
CA VAL A 181 -9.76 16.59 -3.30
C VAL A 181 -9.00 16.50 -4.62
N LYS A 182 -8.37 15.36 -4.90
CA LYS A 182 -7.64 15.14 -6.15
C LYS A 182 -8.61 15.03 -7.33
N VAL A 183 -9.77 14.41 -7.10
CA VAL A 183 -10.85 14.28 -8.08
C VAL A 183 -11.49 15.62 -8.41
N SER A 184 -11.77 16.47 -7.41
CA SER A 184 -12.28 17.83 -7.63
C SER A 184 -11.39 18.60 -8.60
N LYS A 185 -10.07 18.57 -8.36
CA LYS A 185 -9.08 19.21 -9.25
C LYS A 185 -9.08 18.61 -10.66
N TYR A 186 -9.26 17.30 -10.81
CA TYR A 186 -9.34 16.69 -12.14
C TYR A 186 -10.61 17.13 -12.88
N LEU A 187 -11.75 17.19 -12.19
CA LEU A 187 -13.03 17.57 -12.79
C LEU A 187 -13.06 19.06 -13.15
N GLU A 188 -12.50 19.94 -12.32
CA GLU A 188 -12.31 21.37 -12.63
C GLU A 188 -11.48 21.56 -13.91
N ASN A 189 -10.43 20.75 -14.10
CA ASN A 189 -9.63 20.78 -15.33
C ASN A 189 -10.33 20.13 -16.53
N ALA A 190 -11.24 19.17 -16.28
CA ALA A 190 -11.99 18.45 -17.30
C ALA A 190 -13.25 19.17 -17.79
N GLU A 191 -13.69 20.27 -17.14
CA GLU A 191 -14.77 21.15 -17.62
C GLU A 191 -14.48 21.78 -19.01
N GLN A 192 -13.30 21.57 -19.59
CA GLN A 192 -12.97 21.86 -20.98
C GLN A 192 -13.44 20.75 -21.98
N SER A 193 -14.05 19.66 -21.50
CA SER A 193 -14.57 18.54 -22.30
C SER A 193 -16.03 18.24 -21.92
N GLU A 194 -16.88 17.95 -22.91
CA GLU A 194 -18.36 18.03 -22.88
C GLU A 194 -19.11 17.05 -21.95
N VAL A 195 -18.45 16.39 -20.98
CA VAL A 195 -19.11 15.44 -20.05
C VAL A 195 -19.05 15.95 -18.62
N LYS A 196 -20.16 16.50 -18.14
CA LYS A 196 -20.34 16.87 -16.72
C LYS A 196 -20.90 15.67 -15.97
N MET A 197 -20.05 14.95 -15.24
CA MET A 197 -20.47 14.00 -14.22
C MET A 197 -20.26 14.64 -12.85
N ASP A 198 -21.23 14.48 -11.95
CA ASP A 198 -21.09 14.95 -10.57
C ASP A 198 -19.92 14.25 -9.87
N GLU A 199 -19.27 14.93 -8.93
CA GLU A 199 -18.09 14.39 -8.23
C GLU A 199 -18.43 13.12 -7.44
N ASP A 200 -19.56 13.10 -6.74
CA ASP A 200 -19.98 11.93 -5.97
C ASP A 200 -20.39 10.79 -6.91
N GLU A 201 -21.03 11.09 -8.04
CA GLU A 201 -21.31 10.11 -9.10
C GLU A 201 -20.03 9.51 -9.68
N TRP A 202 -19.02 10.35 -9.95
CA TRP A 202 -17.71 9.91 -10.43
C TRP A 202 -17.05 8.97 -9.43
N MET A 203 -17.01 9.38 -8.16
CA MET A 203 -16.39 8.61 -7.08
C MET A 203 -17.07 7.26 -6.90
N GLN A 204 -18.40 7.22 -6.90
CA GLN A 204 -19.17 5.97 -6.82
C GLN A 204 -18.91 5.06 -8.03
N HIS A 205 -18.96 5.61 -9.24
CA HIS A 205 -18.71 4.86 -10.47
C HIS A 205 -17.29 4.28 -10.47
N LYS A 206 -16.30 5.10 -10.15
CA LYS A 206 -14.89 4.70 -10.12
C LYS A 206 -14.64 3.65 -9.03
N ALA A 207 -15.12 3.85 -7.81
CA ALA A 207 -15.00 2.87 -6.72
C ALA A 207 -15.58 1.52 -7.09
N LYS A 208 -16.77 1.50 -7.71
CA LYS A 208 -17.41 0.28 -8.19
C LYS A 208 -16.56 -0.45 -9.23
N ASN A 209 -16.02 0.28 -10.20
CA ASN A 209 -15.21 -0.30 -11.28
C ASN A 209 -13.88 -0.86 -10.77
N GLU A 210 -13.16 -0.11 -9.94
CA GLU A 210 -11.88 -0.54 -9.38
C GLU A 210 -12.04 -1.76 -8.45
N CYS A 211 -13.08 -1.74 -7.61
CA CYS A 211 -13.45 -2.89 -6.77
C CYS A 211 -13.77 -4.12 -7.64
N SER A 212 -14.58 -3.95 -8.68
CA SER A 212 -14.96 -5.04 -9.58
C SER A 212 -13.77 -5.57 -10.38
N ALA A 213 -12.86 -4.70 -10.82
CA ALA A 213 -11.64 -5.08 -11.52
C ALA A 213 -10.73 -5.94 -10.63
N PHE A 214 -10.56 -5.58 -9.35
CA PHE A 214 -9.77 -6.38 -8.43
C PHE A 214 -10.44 -7.73 -8.10
N LEU A 215 -11.76 -7.76 -7.92
CA LEU A 215 -12.49 -9.02 -7.73
C LEU A 215 -12.40 -9.94 -8.96
N TYR A 216 -12.51 -9.37 -10.16
CA TYR A 216 -12.32 -10.11 -11.41
C TYR A 216 -10.91 -10.69 -11.51
N PHE A 217 -9.89 -9.89 -11.13
CA PHE A 217 -8.51 -10.35 -11.04
C PHE A 217 -8.35 -11.56 -10.11
N LEU A 218 -9.08 -11.59 -8.98
CA LEU A 218 -9.11 -12.73 -8.06
C LEU A 218 -9.94 -13.93 -8.57
N GLY A 219 -10.47 -13.88 -9.79
CA GLY A 219 -11.35 -14.92 -10.34
C GLY A 219 -12.74 -14.95 -9.69
N TRP A 220 -13.12 -13.91 -8.96
CA TRP A 220 -14.45 -13.80 -8.36
C TRP A 220 -15.43 -13.21 -9.37
N HIS A 221 -16.13 -14.09 -10.07
CA HIS A 221 -17.29 -13.74 -10.87
C HIS A 221 -18.52 -13.92 -9.99
N ARG A 222 -19.29 -12.84 -9.75
CA ARG A 222 -20.60 -13.00 -9.10
C ARG A 222 -21.45 -13.90 -10.00
N ASN A 223 -21.83 -15.08 -9.50
CA ASN A 223 -22.93 -15.86 -10.05
C ASN A 223 -24.26 -15.15 -9.76
#